data_AF-A0A5C8JFX4-F1
#
_entry.id   AF-A0A5C8JFX4-F1
#
_cell.length_a   1.000
_cell.length_b   1.000
_cell.length_c   1.000
_cell.angle_alpha   90.00
_cell.angle_beta   90.00
_cell.angle_gamma   90.00
#
_symmetry.space_group_name_H-M   'P 1'
#
loop_
_entity.id
_entity.type
_entity.pdbx_description
1 polymer ?
#
loop_
_entity_poly.entity_id
_entity_poly.type
_entity_poly.pdbx_seq_one_letter_code
_entity_poly.pdbx_strand_id
1 'polypeptide(L)'
;MAGAISRAALANRLGLNRSTILALATQLTAAGLVREEASGTTGRVGRPSLVVRPESGRWYVLAFDVAVDRLVAARVGLGGLVLERREAPRRRRHADLDEVVGVLAGFGRELVDAAPRSARCLGVGTSYCGLVRAADGMVLLAPNVGWTNLDFGPALSHRLGLGLPVAVGNEAHLGALAELERGAGIGHQNLVYPHGDAGVGGGIIVGGRLLGGDDGYGAELGHMIVNPFGGTLGDIYQGAAPQVRARVAASVLPVSRRVGLRTSMLRYDASLVGAAELAFSRVLAGPLDALDSTAQ
;
A
#
# COMPACT_ATOMS: atom_id res chain seq x y z
N MET A 1 -3.93 8.67 6.62
CA MET A 1 -4.56 9.50 5.57
C MET A 1 -6.05 9.13 5.42
N ALA A 2 -6.99 9.85 6.04
CA ALA A 2 -8.42 9.49 6.06
C ALA A 2 -9.29 10.34 5.11
N GLY A 3 -8.69 11.00 4.12
CA GLY A 3 -9.38 11.97 3.27
C GLY A 3 -9.72 13.27 4.01
N ALA A 4 -10.86 13.86 3.68
CA ALA A 4 -11.33 15.14 4.24
C ALA A 4 -11.76 15.00 5.70
N ILE A 5 -11.31 15.92 6.56
CA ILE A 5 -11.58 15.87 8.00
C ILE A 5 -11.65 17.27 8.61
N SER A 6 -12.56 17.49 9.56
CA SER A 6 -12.65 18.78 10.25
C SER A 6 -11.46 19.00 11.18
N ARG A 7 -11.04 20.26 11.37
CA ARG A 7 -10.00 20.60 12.34
C ARG A 7 -10.32 20.09 13.75
N ALA A 8 -11.60 20.16 14.14
CA ALA A 8 -12.05 19.63 15.43
C ALA A 8 -11.85 18.11 15.54
N ALA A 9 -12.16 17.35 14.48
CA ALA A 9 -11.93 15.91 14.46
C ALA A 9 -10.43 15.57 14.42
N LEU A 10 -9.60 16.35 13.72
CA LEU A 10 -8.14 16.21 13.75
C LEU A 10 -7.58 16.41 15.16
N ALA A 11 -8.00 17.47 15.86
CA ALA A 11 -7.59 17.75 17.24
C ALA A 11 -7.89 16.55 18.16
N ASN A 12 -9.12 16.04 18.09
CA ASN A 12 -9.54 14.89 18.90
C ASN A 12 -8.75 13.62 18.55
N ARG A 13 -8.55 13.35 17.26
CA ARG A 13 -7.89 12.11 16.81
C ARG A 13 -6.39 12.10 17.11
N LEU A 14 -5.73 13.24 17.01
CA LEU A 14 -4.29 13.37 17.23
C LEU A 14 -3.93 13.74 18.67
N GLY A 15 -4.93 14.03 19.52
CA GLY A 15 -4.69 14.51 20.90
C GLY A 15 -4.00 15.88 20.94
N LEU A 16 -4.08 16.67 19.87
CA LEU A 16 -3.45 17.98 19.76
C LEU A 16 -4.43 19.09 20.08
N ASN A 17 -3.93 20.20 20.65
CA ASN A 17 -4.76 21.36 20.93
C ASN A 17 -5.18 22.09 19.63
N ARG A 18 -6.18 22.97 19.74
CA ARG A 18 -6.75 23.69 18.58
C ARG A 18 -5.76 24.65 17.91
N SER A 19 -4.87 25.31 18.67
CA SER A 19 -3.90 26.25 18.11
C SER A 19 -2.81 25.54 17.32
N THR A 20 -2.36 24.36 17.77
CA THR A 20 -1.42 23.51 17.04
C THR A 20 -2.03 23.00 15.74
N ILE A 21 -3.29 22.51 15.76
CA ILE A 21 -3.98 22.09 14.53
C ILE A 21 -4.15 23.25 13.55
N LEU A 22 -4.49 24.44 14.04
CA LEU A 22 -4.56 25.65 13.20
C LEU A 22 -3.21 25.94 12.55
N ALA A 23 -2.13 26.00 13.33
CA ALA A 23 -0.79 26.30 12.83
C ALA A 23 -0.35 25.30 11.75
N LEU A 24 -0.51 24.00 12.00
CA LEU A 24 -0.18 22.94 11.04
C LEU A 24 -1.05 23.01 9.77
N ALA A 25 -2.36 23.20 9.92
CA ALA A 25 -3.25 23.32 8.76
C ALA A 25 -2.89 24.53 7.89
N THR A 26 -2.54 25.67 8.51
CA THR A 26 -2.08 26.86 7.80
C THR A 26 -0.77 26.60 7.07
N GLN A 27 0.22 25.96 7.69
CA GLN A 27 1.48 25.60 7.05
C GLN A 27 1.27 24.67 5.84
N LEU A 28 0.48 23.62 6.00
CA LEU A 28 0.19 22.67 4.92
C LEU A 28 -0.63 23.32 3.79
N THR A 29 -1.49 24.30 4.11
CA THR A 29 -2.23 25.08 3.11
C THR A 29 -1.31 26.02 2.35
N ALA A 30 -0.37 26.67 3.04
CA ALA A 30 0.64 27.53 2.41
C ALA A 30 1.57 26.73 1.47
N ALA A 31 1.92 25.49 1.85
CA ALA A 31 2.63 24.54 0.98
C ALA A 31 1.74 23.99 -0.16
N GLY A 32 0.43 24.21 -0.09
CA GLY A 32 -0.57 23.73 -1.03
C GLY A 32 -0.73 22.22 -1.05
N LEU A 33 -0.44 21.54 0.07
CA LEU A 33 -0.68 20.09 0.28
C LEU A 33 -2.11 19.79 0.67
N VAL A 34 -2.76 20.75 1.32
CA VAL A 34 -4.17 20.70 1.71
C VAL A 34 -4.85 22.01 1.36
N ARG A 35 -6.17 21.98 1.30
CA ARG A 35 -7.03 23.16 1.26
C ARG A 35 -8.05 23.12 2.39
N GLU A 36 -8.52 24.30 2.76
CA GLU A 36 -9.52 24.44 3.81
C GLU A 36 -10.82 24.99 3.25
N GLU A 37 -11.91 24.31 3.57
CA GLU A 37 -13.26 24.66 3.13
C GLU A 37 -14.18 24.82 4.33
N ALA A 38 -15.20 25.66 4.20
CA ALA A 38 -16.28 25.68 5.18
C ALA A 38 -16.98 24.31 5.21
N SER A 39 -17.17 23.75 6.40
CA SER A 39 -18.05 22.59 6.54
C SER A 39 -19.46 23.00 6.11
N GLY A 40 -20.10 22.22 5.23
CA GLY A 40 -21.53 22.36 4.95
C GLY A 40 -22.32 22.39 6.26
N THR A 41 -23.45 23.11 6.27
CA THR A 41 -24.32 23.29 7.44
C THR A 41 -24.87 21.96 7.94
N THR A 42 -24.15 21.30 8.83
CA THR A 42 -24.71 20.26 9.68
C THR A 42 -25.35 20.97 10.87
N GLY A 43 -26.65 20.77 11.12
CA GLY A 43 -27.47 21.41 12.16
C GLY A 43 -27.06 21.16 13.62
N ARG A 44 -25.76 21.15 13.91
CA ARG A 44 -25.17 21.17 15.25
C ARG A 44 -25.01 22.62 15.70
N VAL A 45 -25.38 22.89 16.96
CA VAL A 45 -25.18 24.20 17.60
C VAL A 45 -23.68 24.51 17.69
N GLY A 46 -23.27 25.64 17.11
CA GLY A 46 -21.88 26.12 17.08
C GLY A 46 -21.39 26.48 15.67
N ARG A 47 -20.36 27.34 15.57
CA ARG A 47 -19.77 27.71 14.27
C ARG A 47 -19.13 26.47 13.63
N PRO A 48 -19.50 26.08 12.39
CA PRO A 48 -18.93 24.92 11.72
C PRO A 48 -17.40 25.02 11.65
N SER A 49 -16.70 23.95 12.04
CA SER A 49 -15.23 23.88 11.93
C SER A 49 -14.84 23.71 10.46
N LEU A 50 -13.76 24.39 10.03
CA LEU A 50 -13.21 24.20 8.68
C LEU A 50 -12.83 22.73 8.46
N VAL A 51 -13.07 22.27 7.23
CA VAL A 51 -12.68 20.95 6.74
C VAL A 51 -11.36 21.07 6.02
N VAL A 52 -10.37 20.32 6.48
CA VAL A 52 -9.06 20.18 5.83
C VAL A 52 -9.18 19.05 4.82
N ARG A 53 -8.87 19.34 3.55
CA ARG A 53 -8.90 18.37 2.44
C ARG A 53 -7.51 18.24 1.81
N PRO A 54 -7.03 17.02 1.54
CA PRO A 54 -5.82 16.85 0.74
C PRO A 54 -5.99 17.38 -0.69
N GLU A 55 -4.94 17.98 -1.25
CA GLU A 55 -4.87 18.41 -2.65
C GLU A 55 -4.53 17.22 -3.57
N SER A 56 -5.44 16.23 -3.61
CA SER A 56 -5.23 14.94 -4.27
C SER A 56 -4.94 15.05 -5.77
N GLY A 57 -5.42 16.10 -6.44
CA GLY A 57 -5.18 16.30 -7.88
C GLY A 57 -3.84 16.97 -8.21
N ARG A 58 -3.21 17.64 -7.24
CA ARG A 58 -1.94 18.34 -7.42
C ARG A 58 -0.75 17.48 -7.04
N TRP A 59 -0.90 16.66 -6.00
CA TRP A 59 0.18 15.85 -5.45
C TRP A 59 -0.20 14.38 -5.48
N TYR A 60 0.63 13.58 -6.15
CA TYR A 60 0.38 12.16 -6.32
C TYR A 60 1.65 11.32 -6.20
N VAL A 61 1.49 10.01 -6.09
CA VAL A 61 2.54 9.01 -6.26
C VAL A 61 2.15 8.05 -7.38
N LEU A 62 3.14 7.41 -7.97
CA LEU A 62 2.91 6.22 -8.79
C LEU A 62 3.00 4.98 -7.90
N ALA A 63 1.95 4.17 -7.94
CA ALA A 63 1.89 2.88 -7.27
C ALA A 63 1.84 1.77 -8.32
N PHE A 64 2.69 0.76 -8.18
CA PHE A 64 2.70 -0.42 -9.04
C PHE A 64 2.40 -1.66 -8.22
N ASP A 65 1.69 -2.62 -8.82
CA ASP A 65 1.47 -3.94 -8.26
C ASP A 65 1.90 -5.01 -9.24
N VAL A 66 2.86 -5.83 -8.81
CA VAL A 66 3.47 -6.90 -9.58
C VAL A 66 3.02 -8.24 -9.01
N ALA A 67 1.75 -8.56 -9.31
CA ALA A 67 1.14 -9.82 -8.94
C ALA A 67 1.59 -10.95 -9.88
N VAL A 68 1.12 -12.17 -9.60
CA VAL A 68 1.52 -13.37 -10.33
C VAL A 68 0.99 -13.39 -11.78
N ASP A 69 -0.22 -12.88 -12.01
CA ASP A 69 -0.92 -12.94 -13.30
C ASP A 69 -1.43 -11.59 -13.81
N ARG A 70 -1.10 -10.50 -13.13
CA ARG A 70 -1.44 -9.13 -13.55
C ARG A 70 -0.32 -8.15 -13.19
N LEU A 71 -0.21 -7.09 -13.98
CA LEU A 71 0.62 -5.92 -13.74
C LEU A 71 -0.30 -4.72 -13.66
N VAL A 72 -0.21 -3.96 -12.57
CA VAL A 72 -1.06 -2.78 -12.34
C VAL A 72 -0.19 -1.57 -12.09
N ALA A 73 -0.63 -0.42 -12.60
CA ALA A 73 -0.09 0.88 -12.26
C ALA A 73 -1.24 1.84 -11.92
N ALA A 74 -1.03 2.71 -10.93
CA ALA A 74 -2.00 3.73 -10.58
C ALA A 74 -1.34 5.05 -10.20
N ARG A 75 -1.99 6.14 -10.60
CA ARG A 75 -1.72 7.49 -10.10
C ARG A 75 -2.57 7.70 -8.86
N VAL A 76 -1.95 7.78 -7.68
CA VAL A 76 -2.66 7.88 -6.40
C VAL A 76 -2.38 9.24 -5.76
N GLY A 77 -3.44 10.03 -5.57
CA GLY A 77 -3.36 11.34 -4.94
C GLY A 77 -3.24 11.28 -3.42
N LEU A 78 -2.84 12.38 -2.80
CA LEU A 78 -2.87 12.53 -1.34
C LEU A 78 -4.23 12.14 -0.77
N GLY A 79 -4.24 11.48 0.38
CA GLY A 79 -5.46 10.89 0.95
C GLY A 79 -5.76 9.48 0.44
N GLY A 80 -4.97 8.93 -0.48
CA GLY A 80 -5.12 7.58 -1.02
C GLY A 80 -6.14 7.47 -2.15
N LEU A 81 -6.49 8.58 -2.80
CA LEU A 81 -7.45 8.58 -3.91
C LEU A 81 -6.80 8.06 -5.18
N VAL A 82 -7.28 6.94 -5.71
CA VAL A 82 -6.87 6.44 -7.04
C VAL A 82 -7.46 7.37 -8.10
N LEU A 83 -6.61 8.16 -8.75
CA LEU A 83 -7.02 9.11 -9.78
C LEU A 83 -7.17 8.43 -11.14
N GLU A 84 -6.26 7.50 -11.43
CA GLU A 84 -6.19 6.82 -12.72
C GLU A 84 -5.44 5.49 -12.57
N ARG A 85 -5.81 4.49 -13.37
CA ARG A 85 -5.27 3.12 -13.32
C ARG A 85 -5.01 2.59 -14.72
N ARG A 86 -3.99 1.74 -14.83
CA ARG A 86 -3.67 0.89 -15.98
C ARG A 86 -3.42 -0.53 -15.49
N GLU A 87 -3.76 -1.50 -16.32
CA GLU A 87 -3.60 -2.92 -15.99
C GLU A 87 -3.37 -3.75 -17.25
N ALA A 88 -2.52 -4.76 -17.15
CA ALA A 88 -2.34 -5.78 -18.17
C ALA A 88 -2.22 -7.18 -17.53
N PRO A 89 -2.67 -8.24 -18.23
CA PRO A 89 -2.39 -9.60 -17.81
C PRO A 89 -0.89 -9.88 -17.88
N ARG A 90 -0.36 -10.59 -16.86
CA ARG A 90 1.01 -11.08 -16.80
C ARG A 90 1.04 -12.56 -17.16
N ARG A 91 1.83 -12.93 -18.16
CA ARG A 91 2.02 -14.34 -18.50
C ARG A 91 2.93 -14.99 -17.45
N ARG A 92 2.51 -16.12 -16.89
CA ARG A 92 3.30 -16.97 -15.96
C ARG A 92 4.41 -17.78 -16.65
N ARG A 93 4.96 -17.29 -17.76
CA ARG A 93 6.19 -17.86 -18.35
C ARG A 93 7.38 -17.27 -17.61
N HIS A 94 8.61 -17.70 -17.90
CA HIS A 94 9.81 -16.94 -17.54
C HIS A 94 9.67 -15.56 -18.21
N ALA A 95 8.94 -14.64 -17.55
CA ALA A 95 8.87 -13.26 -17.96
C ALA A 95 10.32 -12.76 -17.94
N ASP A 96 10.64 -11.85 -18.83
CA ASP A 96 11.90 -11.12 -18.81
C ASP A 96 11.70 -9.91 -17.89
N LEU A 97 12.71 -9.58 -17.06
CA LEU A 97 12.63 -8.42 -16.16
C LEU A 97 12.40 -7.18 -17.00
N ASP A 98 13.01 -7.12 -18.18
CA ASP A 98 12.81 -6.02 -19.11
C ASP A 98 11.38 -5.95 -19.66
N GLU A 99 10.69 -7.08 -19.86
CA GLU A 99 9.28 -7.07 -20.27
C GLU A 99 8.39 -6.46 -19.17
N VAL A 100 8.53 -6.95 -17.93
CA VAL A 100 7.74 -6.45 -16.79
C VAL A 100 8.03 -4.96 -16.54
N VAL A 101 9.32 -4.59 -16.48
CA VAL A 101 9.76 -3.21 -16.31
C VAL A 101 9.30 -2.33 -17.47
N GLY A 102 9.36 -2.84 -18.71
CA GLY A 102 8.91 -2.15 -19.91
C GLY A 102 7.42 -1.81 -19.88
N VAL A 103 6.57 -2.79 -19.51
CA VAL A 103 5.12 -2.60 -19.37
C VAL A 103 4.81 -1.59 -18.26
N LEU A 104 5.38 -1.77 -17.06
CA LEU A 104 5.12 -0.89 -15.93
C LEU A 104 5.62 0.54 -16.19
N ALA A 105 6.80 0.70 -16.81
CA ALA A 105 7.30 2.01 -17.18
C ALA A 105 6.45 2.67 -18.27
N GLY A 106 5.92 1.88 -19.22
CA GLY A 106 4.93 2.35 -20.19
C GLY A 106 3.70 2.92 -19.50
N PHE A 107 3.09 2.15 -18.61
CA PHE A 107 1.94 2.60 -17.82
C PHE A 107 2.26 3.83 -16.96
N GLY A 108 3.43 3.86 -16.31
CA GLY A 108 3.86 4.98 -15.49
C GLY A 108 3.96 6.27 -16.31
N ARG A 109 4.56 6.22 -17.51
CA ARG A 109 4.65 7.38 -18.41
C ARG A 109 3.27 7.83 -18.88
N GLU A 110 2.41 6.90 -19.31
CA GLU A 110 1.02 7.24 -19.68
C GLU A 110 0.26 7.94 -18.55
N LEU A 111 0.42 7.47 -17.30
CA LEU A 111 -0.22 8.06 -16.12
C LEU A 111 0.34 9.44 -15.78
N VAL A 112 1.63 9.68 -16.05
CA VAL A 112 2.26 11.00 -15.88
C VAL A 112 1.80 11.96 -16.97
N ASP A 113 1.77 11.51 -18.22
CA ASP A 113 1.36 12.33 -19.38
C ASP A 113 -0.12 12.72 -19.30
N ALA A 114 -0.97 11.85 -18.75
CA ALA A 114 -2.38 12.14 -18.52
C ALA A 114 -2.62 13.08 -17.32
N ALA A 115 -1.61 13.41 -16.52
CA ALA A 115 -1.77 14.26 -15.34
C ALA A 115 -1.90 15.74 -15.74
N PRO A 116 -2.65 16.56 -14.97
CA PRO A 116 -2.63 18.01 -15.17
C PRO A 116 -1.19 18.55 -15.11
N ARG A 117 -0.86 19.55 -15.93
CA ARG A 117 0.50 20.16 -15.95
C ARG A 117 0.97 20.71 -14.59
N SER A 118 0.03 21.07 -13.72
CA SER A 118 0.29 21.55 -12.37
C SER A 118 0.50 20.42 -11.35
N ALA A 119 0.20 19.18 -11.71
CA ALA A 119 0.36 18.02 -10.84
C ALA A 119 1.83 17.58 -10.79
N ARG A 120 2.25 17.02 -9.65
CA ARG A 120 3.61 16.55 -9.41
C ARG A 120 3.60 15.18 -8.76
N CYS A 121 4.47 14.31 -9.26
CA CYS A 121 4.75 13.02 -8.67
C CYS A 121 5.74 13.21 -7.50
N LEU A 122 5.35 12.79 -6.30
CA LEU A 122 6.15 12.90 -5.08
C LEU A 122 6.96 11.65 -4.78
N GLY A 123 6.67 10.53 -5.46
CA GLY A 123 7.33 9.26 -5.18
C GLY A 123 6.77 8.10 -5.98
N VAL A 124 7.50 6.99 -5.93
CA VAL A 124 7.15 5.76 -6.63
C VAL A 124 7.28 4.58 -5.68
N GLY A 125 6.25 3.75 -5.62
CA GLY A 125 6.20 2.55 -4.79
C GLY A 125 5.70 1.35 -5.58
N THR A 126 6.19 0.16 -5.23
CA THR A 126 5.82 -1.09 -5.90
C THR A 126 5.63 -2.21 -4.90
N SER A 127 4.49 -2.91 -4.99
CA SER A 127 4.32 -4.23 -4.40
C SER A 127 4.80 -5.30 -5.37
N TYR A 128 5.54 -6.27 -4.83
CA TYR A 128 6.08 -7.37 -5.60
C TYR A 128 5.74 -8.70 -4.93
N CYS A 129 5.19 -9.63 -5.71
CA CYS A 129 4.92 -11.00 -5.26
C CYS A 129 6.23 -11.82 -5.20
N GLY A 130 6.84 -11.90 -4.03
CA GLY A 130 8.10 -12.62 -3.80
C GLY A 130 8.84 -12.17 -2.54
N LEU A 131 10.04 -12.69 -2.33
CA LEU A 131 10.91 -12.30 -1.22
C LEU A 131 11.56 -10.96 -1.54
N VAL A 132 11.23 -9.93 -0.77
CA VAL A 132 11.78 -8.58 -0.90
C VAL A 132 12.60 -8.25 0.34
N ARG A 133 13.87 -7.92 0.17
CA ARG A 133 14.73 -7.55 1.29
C ARG A 133 14.34 -6.18 1.84
N ALA A 134 14.17 -6.07 3.15
CA ALA A 134 13.74 -4.83 3.79
C ALA A 134 14.78 -3.69 3.69
N ALA A 135 16.07 -4.02 3.66
CA ALA A 135 17.16 -3.04 3.69
C ALA A 135 17.25 -2.18 2.41
N ASP A 136 17.05 -2.79 1.25
CA ASP A 136 17.33 -2.18 -0.06
C ASP A 136 16.20 -2.39 -1.10
N GLY A 137 15.18 -3.19 -0.79
CA GLY A 137 14.10 -3.53 -1.71
C GLY A 137 14.47 -4.55 -2.78
N MET A 138 15.61 -5.24 -2.64
CA MET A 138 16.04 -6.26 -3.61
C MET A 138 15.07 -7.44 -3.64
N VAL A 139 14.70 -7.89 -4.83
CA VAL A 139 13.83 -9.06 -5.02
C VAL A 139 14.72 -10.31 -5.10
N LEU A 140 14.79 -11.10 -4.02
CA LEU A 140 15.70 -12.25 -3.90
C LEU A 140 15.21 -13.48 -4.63
N LEU A 141 13.91 -13.75 -4.52
CA LEU A 141 13.28 -14.90 -5.13
C LEU A 141 11.87 -14.52 -5.49
N ALA A 142 11.55 -14.66 -6.76
CA ALA A 142 10.18 -14.62 -7.23
C ALA A 142 9.79 -16.08 -7.55
N PRO A 143 9.24 -16.85 -6.58
CA PRO A 143 9.09 -18.31 -6.69
C PRO A 143 8.25 -18.74 -7.90
N ASN A 144 7.39 -17.87 -8.40
CA ASN A 144 6.54 -18.13 -9.56
C ASN A 144 7.21 -17.81 -10.92
N VAL A 145 8.43 -17.25 -10.96
CA VAL A 145 9.12 -16.85 -12.20
C VAL A 145 10.62 -17.20 -12.26
N GLY A 146 11.20 -17.82 -11.21
CA GLY A 146 12.54 -18.43 -11.26
C GLY A 146 13.73 -17.45 -11.19
N TRP A 147 13.49 -16.21 -10.78
CA TRP A 147 14.53 -15.17 -10.71
C TRP A 147 15.22 -15.09 -9.35
N THR A 148 16.51 -14.74 -9.35
CA THR A 148 17.30 -14.47 -8.13
C THR A 148 18.03 -13.13 -8.20
N ASN A 149 18.01 -12.36 -7.11
CA ASN A 149 18.73 -11.08 -6.93
C ASN A 149 18.44 -10.04 -8.01
N LEU A 150 17.20 -9.57 -8.11
CA LEU A 150 16.83 -8.56 -9.09
C LEU A 150 16.82 -7.15 -8.50
N ASP A 151 17.54 -6.27 -9.19
CA ASP A 151 17.51 -4.83 -9.01
C ASP A 151 16.25 -4.22 -9.68
N PHE A 152 15.08 -4.74 -9.33
CA PHE A 152 13.80 -4.33 -9.93
C PHE A 152 13.53 -2.83 -9.75
N GLY A 153 13.71 -2.31 -8.54
CA GLY A 153 13.50 -0.89 -8.22
C GLY A 153 14.38 0.03 -9.06
N PRO A 154 15.71 -0.16 -9.07
CA PRO A 154 16.61 0.59 -9.95
C PRO A 154 16.26 0.48 -11.45
N ALA A 155 15.94 -0.72 -11.94
CA ALA A 155 15.57 -0.92 -13.34
C ALA A 155 14.31 -0.14 -13.73
N LEU A 156 13.26 -0.19 -12.89
CA LEU A 156 12.03 0.56 -13.11
C LEU A 156 12.24 2.07 -12.99
N SER A 157 13.03 2.52 -12.01
CA SER A 157 13.39 3.94 -11.84
C SER A 157 14.06 4.50 -13.10
N HIS A 158 15.08 3.81 -13.61
CA HIS A 158 15.80 4.18 -14.82
C HIS A 158 14.86 4.24 -16.04
N ARG A 159 14.01 3.23 -16.22
CA ARG A 159 13.08 3.16 -17.36
C ARG A 159 11.96 4.20 -17.29
N LEU A 160 11.52 4.58 -16.09
CA LEU A 160 10.53 5.65 -15.88
C LEU A 160 11.10 7.03 -16.25
N GLY A 161 12.39 7.27 -15.99
CA GLY A 161 13.06 8.52 -16.34
C GLY A 161 12.59 9.73 -15.52
N LEU A 162 11.97 9.52 -14.35
CA LEU A 162 11.44 10.58 -13.49
C LEU A 162 12.47 11.14 -12.51
N GLY A 163 13.67 10.55 -12.43
CA GLY A 163 14.68 10.90 -11.42
C GLY A 163 14.30 10.50 -9.98
N LEU A 164 13.23 9.73 -9.80
CA LEU A 164 12.73 9.28 -8.51
C LEU A 164 13.09 7.81 -8.24
N PRO A 165 13.58 7.47 -7.03
CA PRO A 165 13.80 6.08 -6.66
C PRO A 165 12.46 5.34 -6.52
N VAL A 166 12.46 4.04 -6.86
CA VAL A 166 11.31 3.16 -6.69
C VAL A 166 11.48 2.36 -5.39
N ALA A 167 10.58 2.57 -4.44
CA ALA A 167 10.52 1.73 -3.23
C ALA A 167 9.79 0.43 -3.54
N VAL A 168 10.36 -0.71 -3.15
CA VAL A 168 9.80 -2.04 -3.40
C VAL A 168 9.47 -2.72 -2.07
N GLY A 169 8.31 -3.35 -1.97
CA GLY A 169 7.90 -4.13 -0.81
C GLY A 169 7.18 -5.41 -1.18
N ASN A 170 7.15 -6.36 -0.24
CA ASN A 170 6.41 -7.61 -0.40
C ASN A 170 4.89 -7.33 -0.50
N GLU A 171 4.23 -7.96 -1.46
CA GLU A 171 2.80 -7.80 -1.74
C GLU A 171 1.90 -8.02 -0.51
N ALA A 172 2.10 -9.10 0.24
CA ALA A 172 1.27 -9.45 1.38
C ALA A 172 1.54 -8.54 2.59
N HIS A 173 2.79 -8.13 2.79
CA HIS A 173 3.16 -7.15 3.82
C HIS A 173 2.51 -5.80 3.56
N LEU A 174 2.60 -5.32 2.32
CA LEU A 174 1.99 -4.06 1.90
C LEU A 174 0.47 -4.14 1.96
N GLY A 175 -0.13 -5.28 1.60
CA GLY A 175 -1.56 -5.53 1.78
C GLY A 175 -2.00 -5.46 3.25
N ALA A 176 -1.22 -6.02 4.17
CA ALA A 176 -1.51 -5.96 5.61
C ALA A 176 -1.42 -4.52 6.14
N LEU A 177 -0.40 -3.76 5.72
CA LEU A 177 -0.25 -2.35 6.08
C LEU A 177 -1.38 -1.49 5.50
N ALA A 178 -1.80 -1.75 4.26
CA ALA A 178 -2.92 -1.06 3.65
C ALA A 178 -4.23 -1.32 4.40
N GLU A 179 -4.48 -2.56 4.82
CA GLU A 179 -5.66 -2.91 5.61
C GLU A 179 -5.63 -2.28 7.01
N LEU A 180 -4.44 -2.14 7.62
CA LEU A 180 -4.25 -1.43 8.89
C LEU A 180 -4.59 0.06 8.77
N GLU A 181 -4.12 0.71 7.71
CA GLU A 181 -4.25 2.16 7.51
C GLU A 181 -5.60 2.58 6.93
N ARG A 182 -6.15 1.77 6.02
CA ARG A 182 -7.31 2.13 5.17
C ARG A 182 -8.41 1.08 5.12
N GLY A 183 -8.17 -0.12 5.65
CA GLY A 183 -9.09 -1.25 5.51
C GLY A 183 -9.66 -1.76 6.83
N ALA A 184 -9.91 -3.06 6.87
CA ALA A 184 -10.55 -3.79 7.96
C ALA A 184 -9.80 -3.68 9.30
N GLY A 185 -8.51 -3.33 9.24
CA GLY A 185 -7.61 -3.18 10.37
C GLY A 185 -7.67 -1.82 11.06
N ILE A 186 -8.40 -0.83 10.52
CA ILE A 186 -8.53 0.48 11.17
C ILE A 186 -9.05 0.32 12.61
N GLY A 187 -8.35 0.94 13.55
CA GLY A 187 -8.67 0.90 14.98
C GLY A 187 -8.11 -0.33 15.71
N HIS A 188 -7.41 -1.22 15.01
CA HIS A 188 -6.72 -2.36 15.58
C HIS A 188 -5.19 -2.12 15.58
N GLN A 189 -4.52 -2.75 16.54
CA GLN A 189 -3.05 -2.71 16.68
C GLN A 189 -2.41 -4.06 16.39
N ASN A 190 -3.20 -5.13 16.35
CA ASN A 190 -2.71 -6.48 16.10
C ASN A 190 -3.62 -7.13 15.07
N LEU A 191 -3.05 -7.60 13.97
CA LEU A 191 -3.78 -8.34 12.95
C LEU A 191 -2.88 -9.37 12.26
N VAL A 192 -3.50 -10.45 11.79
CA VAL A 192 -2.89 -11.41 10.88
C VAL A 192 -3.64 -11.32 9.57
N TYR A 193 -2.93 -11.03 8.49
CA TYR A 193 -3.46 -10.87 7.15
C TYR A 193 -3.01 -12.07 6.30
N PRO A 194 -3.81 -13.14 6.23
CA PRO A 194 -3.59 -14.19 5.25
C PRO A 194 -4.03 -13.70 3.87
N HIS A 195 -3.11 -13.69 2.92
CA HIS A 195 -3.36 -13.29 1.54
C HIS A 195 -3.37 -14.52 0.65
N GLY A 196 -4.50 -14.83 0.01
CA GLY A 196 -4.63 -15.95 -0.91
C GLY A 196 -4.97 -15.47 -2.31
N ASP A 197 -4.03 -15.65 -3.23
CA ASP A 197 -4.22 -15.44 -4.68
C ASP A 197 -3.72 -16.69 -5.43
N ALA A 198 -2.77 -16.54 -6.36
CA ALA A 198 -2.07 -17.67 -6.99
C ALA A 198 -1.14 -18.46 -6.02
N GLY A 199 -0.91 -17.92 -4.83
CA GLY A 199 -0.21 -18.55 -3.71
C GLY A 199 -0.78 -18.08 -2.38
N VAL A 200 -0.11 -18.42 -1.28
CA VAL A 200 -0.47 -17.94 0.06
C VAL A 200 0.65 -17.04 0.58
N GLY A 201 0.36 -15.75 0.69
CA GLY A 201 1.21 -14.79 1.39
C GLY A 201 0.66 -14.47 2.78
N GLY A 202 1.43 -13.72 3.56
CA GLY A 202 1.00 -13.29 4.88
C GLY A 202 1.60 -11.96 5.30
N GLY A 203 0.88 -11.25 6.16
CA GLY A 203 1.43 -10.14 6.92
C GLY A 203 0.96 -10.24 8.37
N ILE A 204 1.85 -9.98 9.32
CA ILE A 204 1.52 -9.96 10.75
C ILE A 204 1.85 -8.57 11.28
N ILE A 205 0.87 -7.93 11.91
CA ILE A 205 1.04 -6.66 12.61
C ILE A 205 0.95 -6.93 14.11
N VAL A 206 1.91 -6.43 14.87
CA VAL A 206 1.94 -6.44 16.33
C VAL A 206 2.22 -5.03 16.84
N GLY A 207 1.36 -4.51 17.72
CA GLY A 207 1.51 -3.15 18.26
C GLY A 207 1.56 -2.06 17.18
N GLY A 208 0.80 -2.21 16.10
CA GLY A 208 0.75 -1.30 14.97
C GLY A 208 1.95 -1.38 14.02
N ARG A 209 2.84 -2.37 14.22
CA ARG A 209 4.06 -2.53 13.42
C ARG A 209 4.07 -3.87 12.71
N LEU A 210 4.52 -3.87 11.45
CA LEU A 210 4.74 -5.09 10.69
C LEU A 210 5.85 -5.92 11.33
N LEU A 211 5.58 -7.21 11.54
CA LEU A 211 6.56 -8.22 11.93
C LEU A 211 7.26 -8.74 10.66
N GLY A 212 8.21 -7.96 10.14
CA GLY A 212 8.92 -8.26 8.89
C GLY A 212 10.10 -9.22 9.02
N GLY A 213 10.50 -9.61 10.24
CA GLY A 213 11.73 -10.38 10.47
C GLY A 213 13.00 -9.56 10.24
N ASP A 214 14.18 -10.18 10.41
CA ASP A 214 15.48 -9.49 10.38
C ASP A 214 15.79 -8.89 8.99
N ASP A 215 15.48 -9.62 7.92
CA ASP A 215 15.79 -9.23 6.53
C ASP A 215 14.56 -8.87 5.69
N GLY A 216 13.35 -8.88 6.26
CA GLY A 216 12.09 -8.61 5.53
C GLY A 216 11.34 -9.86 5.04
N TYR A 217 11.74 -11.06 5.45
CA TYR A 217 11.10 -12.35 5.06
C TYR A 217 10.20 -12.94 6.15
N GLY A 218 9.74 -12.12 7.09
CA GLY A 218 8.79 -12.54 8.12
C GLY A 218 7.41 -12.85 7.53
N ALA A 219 6.64 -13.66 8.24
CA ALA A 219 5.24 -13.98 7.90
C ALA A 219 5.02 -14.64 6.52
N GLU A 220 5.98 -15.44 6.06
CA GLU A 220 5.84 -16.31 4.87
C GLU A 220 4.91 -17.50 5.13
N LEU A 221 3.63 -17.20 5.41
CA LEU A 221 2.62 -18.16 5.87
C LEU A 221 2.40 -19.30 4.86
N GLY A 222 2.54 -19.03 3.56
CA GLY A 222 2.40 -20.05 2.52
C GLY A 222 3.45 -21.13 2.56
N HIS A 223 4.63 -20.85 3.12
CA HIS A 223 5.73 -21.81 3.23
C HIS A 223 5.71 -22.62 4.53
N MET A 224 4.71 -22.40 5.40
CA MET A 224 4.52 -23.24 6.58
C MET A 224 4.23 -24.68 6.14
N ILE A 225 4.98 -25.64 6.69
CA ILE A 225 4.73 -27.06 6.49
C ILE A 225 3.46 -27.41 7.24
N VAL A 226 2.42 -27.76 6.48
CA VAL A 226 1.11 -28.14 7.03
C VAL A 226 0.77 -29.61 6.77
N ASN A 227 1.55 -30.30 5.94
CA ASN A 227 1.51 -31.75 5.78
C ASN A 227 2.84 -32.37 6.23
N PRO A 228 2.86 -33.21 7.29
CA PRO A 228 4.08 -33.83 7.79
C PRO A 228 4.75 -34.81 6.80
N PHE A 229 4.06 -35.21 5.73
CA PHE A 229 4.61 -36.06 4.66
C PHE A 229 5.12 -35.28 3.44
N GLY A 230 5.21 -33.94 3.54
CA GLY A 230 5.63 -33.04 2.47
C GLY A 230 4.48 -32.19 1.92
N GLY A 231 4.76 -30.92 1.62
CA GLY A 231 3.80 -29.94 1.11
C GLY A 231 3.58 -28.75 2.04
N THR A 232 3.63 -27.56 1.47
CA THR A 232 3.42 -26.28 2.15
C THR A 232 1.95 -25.88 2.15
N LEU A 233 1.58 -24.86 2.94
CA LEU A 233 0.22 -24.33 2.94
C LEU A 233 -0.18 -23.80 1.56
N GLY A 234 0.76 -23.21 0.81
CA GLY A 234 0.57 -22.80 -0.57
C GLY A 234 0.16 -23.96 -1.47
N ASP A 235 0.87 -25.08 -1.39
CA ASP A 235 0.61 -26.28 -2.21
C ASP A 235 -0.79 -26.86 -1.95
N ILE A 236 -1.19 -26.96 -0.68
CA ILE A 236 -2.49 -27.51 -0.29
C ILE A 236 -3.63 -26.55 -0.60
N TYR A 237 -3.43 -25.24 -0.38
CA TYR A 237 -4.49 -24.26 -0.61
C TYR A 237 -4.93 -24.21 -2.07
N GLN A 238 -4.01 -24.32 -3.02
CA GLN A 238 -4.34 -24.37 -4.46
C GLN A 238 -5.26 -25.55 -4.82
N GLY A 239 -5.12 -26.70 -4.14
CA GLY A 239 -5.95 -27.89 -4.37
C GLY A 239 -7.20 -28.01 -3.49
N ALA A 240 -7.31 -27.24 -2.40
CA ALA A 240 -8.32 -27.47 -1.35
C ALA A 240 -8.96 -26.18 -0.78
N ALA A 241 -8.87 -25.05 -1.48
CA ALA A 241 -9.37 -23.76 -1.00
C ALA A 241 -10.84 -23.79 -0.47
N PRO A 242 -11.82 -24.44 -1.14
CA PRO A 242 -13.19 -24.55 -0.61
C PRO A 242 -13.28 -25.30 0.73
N GLN A 243 -12.53 -26.39 0.88
CA GLN A 243 -12.50 -27.24 2.07
C GLN A 243 -11.83 -26.51 3.24
N VAL A 244 -10.73 -25.79 2.97
CA VAL A 244 -10.05 -24.96 3.98
C VAL A 244 -10.99 -23.88 4.50
N ARG A 245 -11.69 -23.16 3.61
CA ARG A 245 -12.68 -22.13 4.01
C ARG A 245 -13.80 -22.70 4.86
N ALA A 246 -14.36 -23.86 4.49
CA ALA A 246 -15.42 -24.52 5.24
C ALA A 246 -14.97 -24.98 6.63
N ARG A 247 -13.75 -25.53 6.76
CA ARG A 247 -13.21 -26.01 8.04
C ARG A 247 -12.88 -24.86 9.00
N VAL A 248 -12.35 -23.74 8.51
CA VAL A 248 -12.13 -22.52 9.30
C VAL A 248 -13.44 -22.02 9.92
N ALA A 249 -14.57 -22.14 9.22
CA ALA A 249 -15.87 -21.76 9.77
C ALA A 249 -16.37 -22.71 10.88
N ALA A 250 -15.96 -23.99 10.86
CA ALA A 250 -16.54 -25.04 11.68
C ALA A 250 -15.71 -25.47 12.91
N SER A 251 -14.41 -25.17 12.98
CA SER A 251 -13.49 -25.82 13.94
C SER A 251 -12.63 -24.86 14.79
N VAL A 252 -13.09 -23.64 15.04
CA VAL A 252 -12.30 -22.62 15.76
C VAL A 252 -12.25 -22.87 17.27
N LEU A 253 -11.04 -22.77 17.87
CA LEU A 253 -10.82 -22.93 19.32
C LEU A 253 -11.65 -21.92 20.15
N PRO A 254 -12.01 -22.22 21.42
CA PRO A 254 -12.79 -21.30 22.25
C PRO A 254 -12.14 -19.92 22.47
N VAL A 255 -10.80 -19.83 22.52
CA VAL A 255 -10.06 -18.55 22.63
C VAL A 255 -10.21 -17.65 21.40
N SER A 256 -10.51 -18.25 20.24
CA SER A 256 -10.75 -17.56 18.97
C SER A 256 -12.02 -16.70 19.01
N ARG A 257 -12.87 -16.84 20.04
CA ARG A 257 -14.00 -15.94 20.30
C ARG A 257 -13.58 -14.49 20.61
N ARG A 258 -12.29 -14.24 20.90
CA ARG A 258 -11.71 -12.89 21.05
C ARG A 258 -11.07 -12.36 19.76
N VAL A 259 -11.01 -13.16 18.70
CA VAL A 259 -10.45 -12.78 17.40
C VAL A 259 -11.60 -12.42 16.46
N GLY A 260 -11.58 -11.20 15.93
CA GLY A 260 -12.53 -10.77 14.90
C GLY A 260 -12.04 -11.21 13.52
N LEU A 261 -12.75 -12.14 12.86
CA LEU A 261 -12.48 -12.47 11.46
C LEU A 261 -13.20 -11.47 10.57
N ARG A 262 -12.47 -10.80 9.68
CA ARG A 262 -13.02 -9.84 8.72
C ARG A 262 -12.49 -10.14 7.33
N THR A 263 -13.33 -9.94 6.33
CA THR A 263 -12.87 -9.91 4.94
C THR A 263 -12.14 -8.60 4.70
N SER A 264 -11.04 -8.66 3.94
CA SER A 264 -10.32 -7.48 3.45
C SER A 264 -11.29 -6.47 2.84
N MET A 265 -11.20 -5.20 3.28
CA MET A 265 -12.04 -4.13 2.73
C MET A 265 -11.49 -3.60 1.41
N LEU A 266 -10.17 -3.65 1.21
CA LEU A 266 -9.50 -3.21 -0.01
C LEU A 266 -9.49 -4.29 -1.10
N ARG A 267 -9.85 -5.54 -0.76
CA ARG A 267 -9.93 -6.67 -1.71
C ARG A 267 -8.62 -6.82 -2.49
N TYR A 268 -8.71 -6.89 -3.82
CA TYR A 268 -7.57 -7.05 -4.73
C TYR A 268 -6.70 -5.79 -4.84
N ASP A 269 -7.13 -4.65 -4.28
CA ASP A 269 -6.37 -3.40 -4.31
C ASP A 269 -5.46 -3.22 -3.08
N ALA A 270 -5.49 -4.15 -2.11
CA ALA A 270 -4.73 -4.01 -0.87
C ALA A 270 -3.22 -3.82 -1.12
N SER A 271 -2.63 -4.60 -2.03
CA SER A 271 -1.22 -4.51 -2.43
C SER A 271 -0.90 -3.18 -3.10
N LEU A 272 -1.70 -2.76 -4.09
CA LEU A 272 -1.55 -1.49 -4.80
C LEU A 272 -1.68 -0.28 -3.87
N VAL A 273 -2.66 -0.29 -2.96
CA VAL A 273 -2.85 0.75 -1.95
C VAL A 273 -1.67 0.76 -0.97
N GLY A 274 -1.14 -0.41 -0.61
CA GLY A 274 0.06 -0.55 0.21
C GLY A 274 1.30 -0.01 -0.49
N ALA A 275 1.46 -0.25 -1.79
CA ALA A 275 2.52 0.34 -2.61
C ALA A 275 2.42 1.88 -2.66
N ALA A 276 1.21 2.43 -2.70
CA ALA A 276 0.99 3.87 -2.58
C ALA A 276 1.39 4.39 -1.19
N GLU A 277 1.04 3.70 -0.10
CA GLU A 277 1.50 4.07 1.25
C GLU A 277 3.03 4.04 1.37
N LEU A 278 3.66 3.02 0.79
CA LEU A 278 5.12 2.92 0.75
C LEU A 278 5.72 4.12 0.02
N ALA A 279 5.17 4.52 -1.13
CA ALA A 279 5.61 5.69 -1.88
C ALA A 279 5.45 6.99 -1.08
N PHE A 280 4.31 7.15 -0.40
CA PHE A 280 4.06 8.33 0.44
C PHE A 280 4.90 8.35 1.71
N SER A 281 5.35 7.21 2.25
CA SER A 281 6.07 7.16 3.53
C SER A 281 7.31 8.06 3.57
N ARG A 282 8.09 8.11 2.48
CA ARG A 282 9.27 8.97 2.35
C ARG A 282 8.90 10.45 2.33
N VAL A 283 7.81 10.78 1.64
CA VAL A 283 7.28 12.15 1.54
C VAL A 283 6.74 12.61 2.89
N LEU A 284 5.99 11.76 3.57
CA LEU A 284 5.30 12.09 4.82
C LEU A 284 6.24 12.23 6.02
N ALA A 285 7.44 11.67 5.95
CA ALA A 285 8.47 11.88 6.97
C ALA A 285 8.98 13.34 7.02
N GLY A 286 8.93 14.05 5.89
CA GLY A 286 9.36 15.45 5.75
C GLY A 286 8.61 16.14 4.61
N PRO A 287 7.30 16.43 4.77
CA PRO A 287 6.45 16.84 3.65
C PRO A 287 6.77 18.23 3.10
N LEU A 288 7.42 19.11 3.88
CA LEU A 288 7.88 20.41 3.39
C LEU A 288 9.17 20.26 2.59
N ASP A 289 10.12 19.49 3.10
CA ASP A 289 11.40 19.20 2.42
C ASP A 289 11.18 18.45 1.10
N ALA A 290 10.22 17.52 1.09
CA ALA A 290 9.87 16.75 -0.10
C ALA A 290 9.39 17.66 -1.25
N LEU A 291 8.70 18.76 -0.96
CA LEU A 291 8.22 19.69 -1.97
C LEU A 291 9.34 20.53 -2.57
N ASP A 292 10.28 20.99 -1.74
CA ASP A 292 11.42 21.80 -2.17
C ASP A 292 12.35 21.01 -3.11
N SER A 293 12.48 19.70 -2.89
CA SER A 293 13.25 18.80 -3.76
C SER A 293 12.63 18.56 -5.16
N THR A 294 11.31 18.76 -5.30
CA THR A 294 10.59 18.59 -6.59
C THR A 294 10.45 19.88 -7.40
N ALA A 295 10.94 21.00 -6.87
CA ALA A 295 10.91 22.32 -7.52
C ALA A 295 12.21 22.67 -8.26
N GLN A 296 13.26 21.85 -8.14
CA GLN A 296 14.52 21.93 -8.90
C GLN A 296 14.53 20.93 -10.04
#